data_AF-A0A2I1HW14-F1
#
_entry.id   AF-A0A2I1HW14-F1
#
_cell.length_a   1.000
_cell.length_b   1.000
_cell.length_c   1.000
_cell.angle_alpha   90.00
_cell.angle_beta   90.00
_cell.angle_gamma   90.00
#
_symmetry.space_group_name_H-M   'P 1'
#
loop_
_entity.id
_entity.type
_entity.pdbx_description
1 polymer ?
#
loop_
_entity_poly.entity_id
_entity_poly.type
_entity_poly.pdbx_seq_one_letter_code
_entity_poly.pdbx_strand_id
1 'polypeptide(L)'
;KAIDSLTVEDIEKYKANCWLMSPPCQPYTRGGKSLDEKDQRAKGLLHLIDILPKLSDPPNYIFLENVLNFEKSKCREKLINQLCLTNYEITECLLTPLQFGIPNDRLRYYLMARKRTNTCELNDVILPDEYLKNVEINKTWPLPIMLKKDYQQEQNHLETSEEDVFNIPSLSTYLEELNEVEIKNYFVPEKYILKSYNFKFGK
;
A
#
# COMPACT_ATOMS: atom_id res chain seq x y z
N LYS A 1 -19.08 14.57 -2.17
CA LYS A 1 -18.58 15.21 -3.41
C LYS A 1 -17.78 14.18 -4.18
N ALA A 2 -17.84 14.20 -5.52
CA ALA A 2 -16.96 13.36 -6.33
C ALA A 2 -15.52 13.87 -6.23
N ILE A 3 -14.53 13.00 -6.41
CA ILE A 3 -13.11 13.35 -6.19
C ILE A 3 -12.67 14.49 -7.10
N ASP A 4 -13.11 14.49 -8.36
CA ASP A 4 -12.87 15.53 -9.36
C ASP A 4 -13.58 16.88 -9.09
N SER A 5 -14.38 16.96 -8.02
CA SER A 5 -15.09 18.17 -7.59
C SER A 5 -14.68 18.67 -6.20
N LEU A 6 -13.71 18.01 -5.55
CA LEU A 6 -13.20 18.43 -4.26
C LEU A 6 -12.41 19.72 -4.40
N THR A 7 -12.65 20.69 -3.53
CA THR A 7 -11.83 21.91 -3.48
C THR A 7 -10.66 21.74 -2.50
N VAL A 8 -9.74 22.71 -2.50
CA VAL A 8 -8.62 22.75 -1.55
C VAL A 8 -9.18 22.81 -0.12
N GLU A 9 -10.20 23.63 0.12
CA GLU A 9 -10.83 23.80 1.43
C GLU A 9 -11.53 22.52 1.91
N ASP A 10 -12.15 21.78 0.99
CA ASP A 10 -12.77 20.48 1.32
C ASP A 10 -11.71 19.50 1.82
N ILE A 11 -10.54 19.46 1.18
CA ILE A 11 -9.45 18.53 1.50
C ILE A 11 -8.75 18.91 2.80
N GLU A 12 -8.42 20.20 2.97
CA GLU A 12 -7.73 20.70 4.17
C GLU A 12 -8.58 20.52 5.44
N LYS A 13 -9.91 20.54 5.33
CA LYS A 13 -10.81 20.28 6.45
C LYS A 13 -10.57 18.93 7.12
N TYR A 14 -10.14 17.91 6.36
CA TYR A 14 -9.86 16.59 6.90
C TYR A 14 -8.57 16.53 7.72
N LYS A 15 -7.64 17.49 7.53
CA LYS A 15 -6.31 17.50 8.17
C LYS A 15 -5.60 16.14 8.07
N ALA A 16 -5.76 15.48 6.92
CA ALA A 16 -5.23 14.14 6.71
C ALA A 16 -3.73 14.21 6.40
N ASN A 17 -2.92 13.54 7.22
CA ASN A 17 -1.49 13.42 7.00
C ASN A 17 -1.10 12.30 6.03
N CYS A 18 -2.07 11.52 5.54
CA CYS A 18 -1.86 10.35 4.69
C CYS A 18 -2.98 10.22 3.66
N TRP A 19 -2.62 10.00 2.40
CA TRP A 19 -3.55 9.65 1.32
C TRP A 19 -3.35 8.20 0.89
N LEU A 20 -4.41 7.41 0.96
CA LEU A 20 -4.46 6.04 0.43
C LEU A 20 -5.41 6.02 -0.76
N MET A 21 -4.92 5.62 -1.93
CA MET A 21 -5.71 5.69 -3.16
C MET A 21 -5.52 4.46 -4.05
N SER A 22 -6.61 4.07 -4.72
CA SER A 22 -6.64 3.04 -5.76
C SER A 22 -7.52 3.54 -6.93
N PRO A 23 -7.02 4.53 -7.70
CA PRO A 23 -7.81 5.17 -8.75
C PRO A 23 -8.23 4.17 -9.84
N PRO A 24 -9.31 4.44 -10.59
CA PRO A 24 -9.87 3.50 -11.56
C PRO A 24 -8.84 3.03 -12.60
N CYS A 25 -8.73 1.71 -12.78
CA CYS A 25 -7.67 1.06 -13.56
C CYS A 25 -7.95 0.91 -15.06
N GLN A 26 -9.16 1.22 -15.51
CA GLN A 26 -9.62 0.87 -16.85
C GLN A 26 -8.93 1.59 -18.04
N PRO A 27 -8.29 2.77 -17.92
CA PRO A 27 -7.54 3.34 -19.05
C PRO A 27 -6.20 2.63 -19.33
N TYR A 28 -5.68 1.81 -18.41
CA TYR A 28 -4.30 1.33 -18.45
C TYR A 28 -4.14 -0.12 -18.96
N THR A 29 -5.20 -0.67 -19.57
CA THR A 29 -5.19 -2.05 -20.10
C THR A 29 -4.60 -2.14 -21.51
N ARG A 30 -4.04 -3.30 -21.85
CA ARG A 30 -3.22 -3.63 -23.04
C ARG A 30 -3.82 -3.30 -24.43
N GLY A 31 -5.05 -2.82 -24.51
CA GLY A 31 -5.76 -2.45 -25.76
C GLY A 31 -6.17 -0.98 -25.87
N GLY A 32 -5.84 -0.13 -24.89
CA GLY A 32 -6.13 1.31 -24.93
C GLY A 32 -5.12 2.08 -25.79
N LYS A 33 -5.60 2.99 -26.65
CA LYS A 33 -4.74 4.06 -27.19
C LYS A 33 -4.20 4.85 -26.00
N SER A 34 -2.91 5.17 -25.96
CA SER A 34 -2.20 5.93 -24.90
C SER A 34 -2.70 7.38 -24.69
N LEU A 35 -4.01 7.51 -24.50
CA LEU A 35 -4.84 8.70 -24.29
C LEU A 35 -5.48 8.62 -22.90
N ASP A 36 -4.77 8.02 -21.94
CA ASP A 36 -5.17 7.85 -20.55
C ASP A 36 -5.48 9.18 -19.86
N GLU A 37 -4.75 10.24 -20.20
CA GLU A 37 -4.99 11.59 -19.68
C GLU A 37 -6.32 12.23 -20.14
N LYS A 38 -6.91 11.75 -21.25
CA LYS A 38 -8.20 12.25 -21.76
C LYS A 38 -9.39 11.42 -21.29
N ASP A 39 -9.13 10.36 -20.53
CA ASP A 39 -10.17 9.50 -20.00
C ASP A 39 -10.89 10.17 -18.83
N GLN A 40 -12.22 10.22 -18.88
CA GLN A 40 -13.05 10.72 -17.79
C GLN A 40 -12.76 10.00 -16.46
N ARG A 41 -12.34 8.73 -16.51
CA ARG A 41 -12.03 7.91 -15.34
C ARG A 41 -10.72 8.30 -14.65
N ALA A 42 -9.79 8.96 -15.37
CA ALA A 42 -8.52 9.44 -14.81
C ALA A 42 -8.65 10.84 -14.17
N LYS A 43 -9.76 11.56 -14.41
CA LYS A 43 -9.97 12.93 -13.91
C LYS A 43 -9.79 13.07 -12.40
N GLY A 44 -10.30 12.11 -11.61
CA GLY A 44 -10.16 12.16 -10.16
C GLY A 44 -8.69 12.17 -9.71
N LEU A 45 -7.85 11.32 -10.33
CA LEU A 45 -6.42 11.29 -10.02
C LEU A 45 -5.71 12.56 -10.49
N LEU A 46 -5.96 13.00 -11.73
CA LEU A 46 -5.37 14.23 -12.27
C LEU A 46 -5.74 15.45 -11.43
N HIS A 47 -6.98 15.53 -10.97
CA HIS A 47 -7.44 16.60 -10.09
C HIS A 47 -6.71 16.60 -8.74
N LEU A 48 -6.48 15.43 -8.14
CA LEU A 48 -5.69 15.32 -6.91
C LEU A 48 -4.24 15.74 -7.12
N ILE A 49 -3.63 15.37 -8.26
CA ILE A 49 -2.29 15.81 -8.66
C ILE A 49 -2.26 17.34 -8.76
N ASP A 50 -3.25 17.95 -9.41
CA ASP A 50 -3.33 19.41 -9.60
C ASP A 50 -3.64 20.18 -8.30
N ILE A 51 -4.24 19.54 -7.31
CA ILE A 51 -4.51 20.13 -5.99
C ILE A 51 -3.32 20.02 -5.05
N LEU A 52 -2.55 18.93 -5.11
CA LEU A 52 -1.45 18.67 -4.19
C LEU A 52 -0.53 19.89 -3.92
N PRO A 53 -0.04 20.65 -4.93
CA PRO A 53 0.82 21.82 -4.69
C PRO A 53 0.08 23.04 -4.12
N LYS A 54 -1.25 23.05 -4.12
CA LYS A 54 -2.09 24.17 -3.66
C LYS A 54 -2.49 24.05 -2.20
N LEU A 55 -2.22 22.90 -1.58
CA LEU A 55 -2.51 22.66 -0.17
C LEU A 55 -1.50 23.41 0.71
N SER A 56 -2.02 24.06 1.75
CA SER A 56 -1.20 24.72 2.78
C SER A 56 -0.44 23.68 3.61
N ASP A 57 -1.07 22.54 3.86
CA ASP A 57 -0.49 21.41 4.58
C ASP A 57 -0.71 20.10 3.78
N PRO A 58 0.16 19.79 2.80
CA PRO A 58 0.02 18.58 2.01
C PRO A 58 0.42 17.33 2.82
N PRO A 59 -0.20 16.17 2.55
CA PRO A 59 -0.05 14.96 3.37
C PRO A 59 1.40 14.47 3.43
N ASN A 60 1.87 14.04 4.59
CA ASN A 60 3.23 13.51 4.72
C ASN A 60 3.44 12.19 3.97
N TYR A 61 2.38 11.41 3.76
CA TYR A 61 2.44 10.11 3.12
C TYR A 61 1.38 9.97 2.02
N ILE A 62 1.77 9.40 0.89
CA ILE A 62 0.86 9.06 -0.20
C ILE A 62 1.13 7.61 -0.60
N PHE A 63 0.09 6.80 -0.64
CA PHE A 63 0.12 5.41 -1.08
C PHE A 63 -0.86 5.20 -2.21
N LEU A 64 -0.39 4.70 -3.34
CA LEU A 64 -1.19 4.43 -4.52
C LEU A 64 -1.03 2.98 -4.95
N GLU A 65 -2.15 2.27 -5.10
CA GLU A 65 -2.22 0.95 -5.75
C GLU A 65 -2.81 1.09 -7.15
N ASN A 66 -2.26 0.36 -8.12
CA ASN A 66 -2.83 0.28 -9.46
C ASN A 66 -2.48 -1.03 -10.17
N VAL A 67 -3.02 -1.22 -11.37
CA VAL A 67 -2.73 -2.37 -12.24
C VAL A 67 -1.36 -2.26 -12.91
N LEU A 68 -0.84 -3.40 -13.34
CA LEU A 68 0.30 -3.46 -14.26
C LEU A 68 0.03 -2.62 -15.52
N ASN A 69 1.07 -1.96 -16.03
CA ASN A 69 1.11 -0.93 -17.08
C ASN A 69 0.75 0.48 -16.63
N PHE A 70 0.27 0.69 -15.40
CA PHE A 70 0.17 2.05 -14.86
C PHE A 70 1.54 2.73 -14.77
N GLU A 71 2.61 1.97 -14.54
CA GLU A 71 4.00 2.46 -14.51
C GLU A 71 4.46 3.09 -15.82
N LYS A 72 3.77 2.80 -16.94
CA LYS A 72 4.05 3.35 -18.28
C LYS A 72 3.06 4.44 -18.70
N SER A 73 2.12 4.79 -17.83
CA SER A 73 1.04 5.74 -18.13
C SER A 73 1.52 7.19 -18.03
N LYS A 74 0.90 8.09 -18.80
CA LYS A 74 1.14 9.53 -18.68
C LYS A 74 0.63 10.09 -17.35
N CYS A 75 -0.42 9.46 -16.80
CA CYS A 75 -0.92 9.81 -15.47
C CYS A 75 0.15 9.60 -14.38
N ARG A 76 0.88 8.47 -14.44
CA ARG A 76 2.01 8.19 -13.53
C ARG A 76 3.15 9.19 -13.73
N GLU A 77 3.48 9.53 -14.97
CA GLU A 77 4.49 10.56 -15.27
C GLU A 77 4.14 11.91 -14.62
N LYS A 78 2.91 12.39 -14.81
CA LYS A 78 2.42 13.64 -14.18
C LYS A 78 2.45 13.56 -12.65
N LEU A 79 2.01 12.44 -12.07
CA LEU A 79 2.02 12.23 -10.63
C LEU A 79 3.45 12.36 -10.07
N ILE A 80 4.42 11.69 -10.69
CA ILE A 80 5.79 11.69 -10.18
C ILE A 80 6.45 13.04 -10.36
N ASN A 81 6.27 13.69 -11.50
CA ASN A 81 6.76 15.06 -11.68
C ASN A 81 6.23 15.97 -10.58
N GLN A 82 4.93 15.87 -10.25
CA GLN A 82 4.32 16.67 -9.21
C GLN A 82 4.85 16.34 -7.80
N LEU A 83 5.04 15.06 -7.50
CA LEU A 83 5.61 14.59 -6.23
C LEU A 83 7.06 15.06 -6.06
N CYS A 84 7.87 14.99 -7.12
CA CYS A 84 9.25 15.51 -7.11
C CYS A 84 9.27 17.02 -6.88
N LEU A 85 8.41 17.78 -7.56
CA LEU A 85 8.30 19.23 -7.40
C LEU A 85 7.82 19.63 -5.99
N THR A 86 7.08 18.76 -5.31
CA THR A 86 6.57 18.99 -3.95
C THR A 86 7.46 18.37 -2.86
N ASN A 87 8.70 17.99 -3.20
CA ASN A 87 9.72 17.46 -2.30
C ASN A 87 9.33 16.14 -1.61
N TYR A 88 8.70 15.22 -2.35
CA TYR A 88 8.48 13.85 -1.91
C TYR A 88 9.62 12.93 -2.35
N GLU A 89 10.01 12.05 -1.45
CA GLU A 89 10.74 10.83 -1.78
C GLU A 89 9.74 9.78 -2.28
N ILE A 90 10.07 9.11 -3.38
CA ILE A 90 9.17 8.18 -4.06
C ILE A 90 9.82 6.79 -4.11
N THR A 91 9.04 5.76 -3.83
CA THR A 91 9.42 4.36 -4.00
C THR A 91 8.30 3.64 -4.75
N GLU A 92 8.63 2.93 -5.80
CA GLU A 92 7.69 2.17 -6.61
C GLU A 92 8.08 0.69 -6.65
N CYS A 93 7.08 -0.18 -6.69
CA CYS A 93 7.32 -1.62 -6.86
C CYS A 93 6.13 -2.33 -7.51
N LEU A 94 6.41 -3.50 -8.09
CA LEU A 94 5.41 -4.45 -8.56
C LEU A 94 5.40 -5.65 -7.62
N LEU A 95 4.28 -5.86 -6.94
CA LEU A 95 4.13 -6.95 -5.97
C LEU A 95 2.98 -7.88 -6.35
N THR A 96 3.17 -9.17 -6.11
CA THR A 96 2.14 -10.20 -6.22
C THR A 96 2.04 -10.96 -4.89
N PRO A 97 0.83 -11.36 -4.43
CA PRO A 97 0.67 -12.15 -3.22
C PRO A 97 1.50 -13.44 -3.19
N LEU A 98 1.84 -14.00 -4.36
CA LEU A 98 2.73 -15.16 -4.48
C LEU A 98 4.10 -14.93 -3.81
N GLN A 99 4.64 -13.71 -3.84
CA GLN A 99 5.93 -13.39 -3.20
C GLN A 99 5.88 -13.54 -1.67
N PHE A 100 4.67 -13.46 -1.10
CA PHE A 100 4.37 -13.58 0.32
C PHE A 100 3.86 -14.98 0.70
N GLY A 101 3.89 -15.95 -0.22
CA GLY A 101 3.41 -17.32 0.03
C GLY A 101 1.90 -17.48 -0.07
N ILE A 102 1.16 -16.46 -0.52
CA ILE A 102 -0.29 -16.53 -0.71
C ILE A 102 -0.56 -17.04 -2.14
N PRO A 103 -1.30 -18.15 -2.34
CA PRO A 103 -1.54 -18.74 -3.66
C PRO A 103 -2.58 -17.96 -4.46
N ASN A 104 -2.24 -16.72 -4.83
CA ASN A 104 -3.07 -15.83 -5.63
C ASN A 104 -2.18 -15.01 -6.56
N ASP A 105 -2.31 -15.23 -7.88
CA ASP A 105 -1.57 -14.46 -8.88
C ASP A 105 -2.26 -13.12 -9.15
N ARG A 106 -1.84 -12.10 -8.39
CA ARG A 106 -2.40 -10.74 -8.49
C ARG A 106 -1.29 -9.71 -8.45
N LEU A 107 -0.59 -9.57 -9.57
CA LEU A 107 0.42 -8.53 -9.73
C LEU A 107 -0.21 -7.13 -9.73
N ARG A 108 0.32 -6.25 -8.88
CA ARG A 108 -0.10 -4.85 -8.74
C ARG A 108 1.08 -3.92 -8.62
N TYR A 109 0.89 -2.73 -9.17
CA TYR A 109 1.78 -1.59 -9.02
C TYR A 109 1.47 -0.88 -7.71
N TYR A 110 2.51 -0.53 -6.98
CA TYR A 110 2.44 0.26 -5.76
C TYR A 110 3.40 1.44 -5.86
N LEU A 111 2.93 2.62 -5.47
CA LEU A 111 3.72 3.82 -5.26
C LEU A 111 3.55 4.27 -3.82
N MET A 112 4.69 4.45 -3.15
CA MET A 112 4.80 4.98 -1.80
C MET A 112 5.57 6.30 -1.90
N ALA A 113 4.98 7.40 -1.46
CA ALA A 113 5.64 8.69 -1.40
C ALA A 113 5.64 9.23 0.03
N ARG A 114 6.79 9.77 0.45
CA ARG A 114 7.01 10.36 1.76
C ARG A 114 7.56 11.78 1.60
N LYS A 115 6.92 12.75 2.23
CA LYS A 115 7.37 14.15 2.24
C LYS A 115 8.70 14.26 3.00
N ARG A 116 9.71 14.86 2.39
CA ARG A 116 11.01 15.10 3.04
C ARG A 116 10.89 16.27 4.02
N THR A 117 11.56 16.16 5.17
CA THR A 117 11.67 17.25 6.15
C THR A 117 12.75 18.26 5.78
N ASN A 118 13.73 17.84 4.98
CA ASN A 118 14.86 18.69 4.56
C ASN A 118 14.61 19.18 3.12
N THR A 119 14.94 20.44 2.85
CA THR A 119 14.88 21.04 1.51
C THR A 119 15.97 20.46 0.62
N CYS A 120 15.61 19.83 -0.50
CA CYS A 120 16.58 19.43 -1.51
C CYS A 120 16.99 20.61 -2.40
N GLU A 121 18.26 20.67 -2.75
CA GLU A 121 18.75 21.48 -3.86
C GLU A 121 18.33 20.81 -5.18
N LEU A 122 18.16 21.60 -6.24
CA LEU A 122 17.63 21.17 -7.56
C LEU A 122 18.37 20.00 -8.23
N ASN A 123 19.55 19.61 -7.72
CA ASN A 123 20.37 18.51 -8.22
C ASN A 123 19.97 17.13 -7.66
N ASP A 124 19.09 17.07 -6.64
CA ASP A 124 18.67 15.82 -5.97
C ASP A 124 17.36 15.24 -6.52
N VAL A 125 16.92 15.66 -7.72
CA VAL A 125 15.79 15.03 -8.39
C VAL A 125 16.23 13.64 -8.83
N ILE A 126 16.07 12.68 -7.93
CA ILE A 126 16.23 11.25 -8.20
C ILE A 126 15.16 10.92 -9.25
N LEU A 127 15.58 10.85 -10.51
CA LEU A 127 14.83 10.17 -11.55
C LEU A 127 14.50 8.77 -11.00
N PRO A 128 13.27 8.26 -11.13
CA PRO A 128 12.95 6.91 -10.65
C PRO A 128 13.72 5.89 -11.49
N ASP A 129 14.96 5.62 -11.10
CA ASP A 129 15.82 4.62 -11.70
C ASP A 129 15.12 3.28 -11.58
N GLU A 130 14.89 2.66 -12.75
CA GLU A 130 14.36 1.30 -12.96
C GLU A 130 13.57 0.72 -11.77
N TYR A 131 12.24 0.98 -11.77
CA TYR A 131 11.11 0.50 -10.93
C TYR A 131 11.14 -0.94 -10.36
N LEU A 132 12.19 -1.73 -10.60
CA LEU A 132 12.31 -3.14 -10.26
C LEU A 132 13.55 -3.54 -9.47
N LYS A 133 14.58 -2.71 -9.26
CA LYS A 133 15.87 -3.31 -8.88
C LYS A 133 16.12 -3.66 -7.42
N ASN A 134 15.55 -3.01 -6.40
CA ASN A 134 16.04 -3.23 -5.03
C ASN A 134 14.99 -3.10 -3.91
N VAL A 135 13.85 -3.82 -3.98
CA VAL A 135 12.94 -3.89 -2.80
C VAL A 135 13.12 -5.23 -2.09
N GLU A 136 13.70 -5.18 -0.89
CA GLU A 136 13.79 -6.33 0.00
C GLU A 136 12.41 -6.60 0.64
N ILE A 137 11.81 -7.74 0.29
CA ILE A 137 10.53 -8.16 0.86
C ILE A 137 10.79 -8.88 2.18
N ASN A 138 10.51 -8.19 3.28
CA ASN A 138 10.51 -8.80 4.61
C ASN A 138 9.22 -9.61 4.80
N LYS A 139 9.37 -10.92 5.05
CA LYS A 139 8.24 -11.86 5.25
C LYS A 139 8.05 -12.28 6.70
N THR A 140 8.93 -11.83 7.59
CA THR A 140 8.93 -12.17 9.01
C THR A 140 8.60 -10.93 9.84
N TRP A 141 7.83 -11.15 10.90
CA TRP A 141 7.55 -10.16 11.94
C TRP A 141 8.29 -10.57 13.22
N PRO A 142 8.89 -9.64 13.99
CA PRO A 142 9.03 -8.20 13.71
C PRO A 142 10.03 -7.91 12.58
N LEU A 143 9.91 -6.73 11.95
CA LEU A 143 10.82 -6.33 10.87
C LEU A 143 12.25 -6.16 11.42
N PRO A 144 13.31 -6.57 10.70
CA PRO A 144 14.69 -6.44 11.17
C PRO A 144 15.11 -5.02 11.58
N ILE A 145 14.51 -3.99 10.95
CA ILE A 145 14.76 -2.60 11.30
C ILE A 145 14.12 -2.18 12.63
N MET A 146 13.04 -2.83 13.05
CA MET A 146 12.42 -2.59 14.37
C MET A 146 13.37 -3.06 15.46
N LEU A 147 13.89 -4.28 15.32
CA LEU A 147 14.91 -4.82 16.23
C LEU A 147 16.13 -3.89 16.35
N LYS A 148 16.61 -3.32 15.23
CA LYS A 148 17.76 -2.39 15.25
C LYS A 148 17.47 -1.05 15.95
N LYS A 149 16.23 -0.54 15.88
CA LYS A 149 15.86 0.70 16.58
C LYS A 149 15.77 0.49 18.08
N ASP A 150 15.28 -0.67 18.49
CA ASP A 150 15.21 -1.05 19.91
C ASP A 150 16.63 -1.12 20.49
N TYR A 151 17.59 -1.75 19.78
CA TYR A 151 19.01 -1.75 20.18
C TYR A 151 19.65 -0.35 20.29
N GLN A 152 19.22 0.63 19.48
CA GLN A 152 19.76 2.01 19.55
C GLN A 152 19.10 2.86 20.64
N GLN A 153 17.86 2.55 21.03
CA GLN A 153 17.23 3.14 22.21
C GLN A 153 17.81 2.56 23.50
N GLU A 154 18.14 1.27 23.52
CA GLU A 154 18.78 0.60 24.67
C GLU A 154 20.16 1.19 25.01
N GLN A 155 20.97 1.61 24.03
CA GLN A 155 22.28 2.24 24.34
C GLN A 155 22.18 3.64 24.97
N ASN A 156 21.03 4.30 24.91
CA ASN A 156 20.81 5.59 25.58
C ASN A 156 20.14 5.45 26.97
N HIS A 157 19.72 4.25 27.33
CA HIS A 157 19.17 3.93 28.65
C HIS A 157 19.87 2.68 29.20
N LEU A 158 21.13 2.85 29.62
CA LEU A 158 21.70 1.95 30.62
C LEU A 158 20.82 2.02 31.87
N GLU A 159 20.43 0.84 32.37
CA GLU A 159 19.57 0.58 33.53
C GLU A 159 18.06 0.48 33.24
N THR A 160 17.61 -0.61 32.60
CA THR A 160 16.47 -1.39 33.11
C THR A 160 16.37 -2.78 32.45
N SER A 161 16.31 -3.80 33.31
CA SER A 161 15.78 -5.19 33.14
C SER A 161 15.73 -5.84 31.76
N GLU A 162 16.31 -7.05 31.67
CA GLU A 162 16.32 -8.02 30.56
C GLU A 162 14.93 -8.53 30.05
N GLU A 163 13.83 -7.83 30.33
CA GLU A 163 12.47 -8.34 30.12
C GLU A 163 11.74 -7.79 28.88
N ASP A 164 12.26 -6.78 28.18
CA ASP A 164 11.56 -6.15 27.04
C ASP A 164 11.79 -6.86 25.69
N VAL A 165 11.98 -8.19 25.69
CA VAL A 165 11.82 -8.98 24.47
C VAL A 165 10.32 -9.12 24.21
N PHE A 166 9.82 -8.59 23.08
CA PHE A 166 8.44 -8.74 22.64
C PHE A 166 8.03 -10.23 22.61
N ASN A 167 7.44 -10.71 23.70
CA ASN A 167 7.13 -12.12 23.92
C ASN A 167 5.84 -12.48 23.18
N ILE A 168 5.97 -13.06 21.99
CA ILE A 168 4.82 -13.52 21.20
C ILE A 168 4.34 -14.85 21.82
N PRO A 169 3.13 -14.91 22.39
CA PRO A 169 2.62 -16.15 22.95
C PRO A 169 2.50 -17.21 21.85
N SER A 170 2.84 -18.47 22.17
CA SER A 170 2.60 -19.60 21.27
C SER A 170 1.13 -19.63 20.83
N LEU A 171 0.85 -20.05 19.58
CA LEU A 171 -0.51 -20.18 19.04
C LEU A 171 -1.42 -21.00 19.97
N SER A 172 -0.85 -21.98 20.68
CA SER A 172 -1.54 -22.78 21.69
C SER A 172 -2.22 -21.95 22.78
N THR A 173 -1.71 -20.76 23.08
CA THR A 173 -2.27 -19.85 24.11
C THR A 173 -3.65 -19.31 23.72
N TYR A 174 -3.99 -19.33 22.42
CA TYR A 174 -5.26 -18.84 21.90
C TYR A 174 -6.22 -19.98 21.50
N LEU A 175 -5.80 -21.24 21.67
CA LEU A 175 -6.68 -22.38 21.44
C LEU A 175 -7.57 -22.55 22.67
N GLU A 176 -8.88 -22.60 22.44
CA GLU A 176 -9.84 -22.99 23.46
C GLU A 176 -9.68 -24.49 23.76
N GLU A 177 -9.55 -24.86 25.04
CA GLU A 177 -9.53 -26.27 25.46
C GLU A 177 -10.95 -26.85 25.39
N LEU A 178 -11.39 -27.20 24.19
CA LEU A 178 -12.71 -27.78 23.95
C LEU A 178 -12.66 -29.31 24.04
N ASN A 179 -13.61 -29.90 24.75
CA ASN A 179 -13.80 -31.36 24.74
C ASN A 179 -14.42 -31.82 23.42
N GLU A 180 -14.29 -33.11 23.06
CA GLU A 180 -14.81 -33.66 21.80
C GLU A 180 -16.32 -33.39 21.57
N VAL A 181 -17.09 -33.23 22.66
CA VAL A 181 -18.52 -32.90 22.61
C VAL A 181 -18.74 -31.45 22.20
N GLU A 182 -17.89 -30.53 22.65
CA GLU A 182 -18.00 -29.10 22.35
C GLU A 182 -17.51 -28.80 20.93
N ILE A 183 -16.46 -29.50 20.48
CA ILE A 183 -15.97 -29.42 19.09
C ILE A 183 -17.08 -29.78 18.09
N LYS A 184 -17.94 -30.74 18.42
CA LYS A 184 -19.09 -31.12 17.58
C LYS A 184 -20.08 -29.98 17.34
N ASN A 185 -20.18 -29.01 18.25
CA ASN A 185 -21.07 -27.85 18.08
C ASN A 185 -20.58 -26.89 16.98
N TYR A 186 -19.29 -26.92 16.67
CA TYR A 186 -18.68 -26.06 15.65
C TYR A 186 -18.49 -26.76 14.30
N PHE A 187 -18.86 -28.04 14.17
CA PHE A 187 -18.84 -28.72 12.89
C PHE A 187 -19.82 -28.07 11.91
N VAL A 188 -19.32 -27.76 10.72
CA VAL A 188 -20.16 -27.30 9.61
C VAL A 188 -21.07 -28.47 9.21
N PRO A 189 -22.41 -28.32 9.27
CA PRO A 189 -23.32 -29.41 8.92
C PRO A 189 -23.10 -29.89 7.48
N GLU A 190 -23.08 -31.21 7.26
CA GLU A 190 -22.78 -31.84 5.96
C GLU A 190 -23.63 -31.30 4.81
N LYS A 191 -24.88 -30.88 5.08
CA LYS A 191 -25.78 -30.24 4.10
C LYS A 191 -25.20 -28.99 3.43
N TYR A 192 -24.27 -28.29 4.07
CA TYR A 192 -23.60 -27.11 3.51
C TYR A 192 -22.37 -27.49 2.68
N ILE A 193 -21.70 -28.58 3.04
CA ILE A 193 -20.53 -29.11 2.32
C ILE A 193 -20.99 -29.83 1.03
N LEU A 194 -22.09 -30.58 1.10
CA LEU A 194 -22.62 -31.38 0.00
C LEU A 194 -23.51 -30.59 -0.97
N LYS A 195 -23.93 -29.36 -0.62
CA LYS A 195 -24.74 -28.50 -1.51
C LYS A 195 -24.02 -28.09 -2.79
N SER A 196 -22.69 -28.19 -2.84
CA SER A 196 -21.85 -27.85 -3.99
C SER A 196 -21.47 -29.05 -4.87
N TYR A 197 -22.09 -30.23 -4.72
CA TYR A 197 -21.78 -31.37 -5.60
C TYR A 197 -22.05 -31.11 -7.09
N ASN A 198 -22.93 -30.13 -7.40
CA ASN A 198 -23.24 -29.69 -8.76
C ASN A 198 -22.47 -28.42 -9.20
N PHE A 199 -21.41 -28.03 -8.49
CA PHE A 199 -20.60 -26.87 -8.88
C PHE A 199 -19.76 -27.22 -10.12
N LYS A 200 -20.30 -26.96 -11.31
CA LYS A 200 -19.59 -27.08 -12.58
C LYS A 200 -18.59 -25.92 -12.70
N PHE A 201 -17.30 -26.21 -12.71
CA PHE A 201 -16.34 -25.29 -13.31
C PHE A 201 -16.74 -25.13 -14.79
N GLY A 202 -17.08 -23.89 -15.18
CA GLY A 202 -17.47 -23.57 -16.56
C GLY A 202 -16.39 -24.06 -17.52
N LYS A 203 -16.81 -24.74 -18.58
CA LYS A 203 -15.97 -25.06 -19.74
C LYS A 203 -15.65 -23.80 -20.54
#